data_AF-A0A5B6WHS6-F1
#
_entry.id   AF-A0A5B6WHS6-F1
#
_cell.length_a   1.000
_cell.length_b   1.000
_cell.length_c   1.000
_cell.angle_alpha   90.00
_cell.angle_beta   90.00
_cell.angle_gamma   90.00
#
_symmetry.space_group_name_H-M   'P 1'
#
loop_
_entity.id
_entity.type
_entity.pdbx_description
1 polymer ?
#
loop_
_entity_poly.entity_id
_entity_poly.type
_entity_poly.pdbx_seq_one_letter_code
_entity_poly.pdbx_strand_id
1 'polypeptide(L)'
;MQCVRSVSGHGKIRGIRASQNGPRINHLFFVDDDLLFFCNKMEEVEIVRDTLHYFKTIFGQNINPSKSIVYFGPNTLRDQREQLSGI
;
A
#
# COMPACT_ATOMS: atom_id res chain seq x y z
N MET A 1 4.82 8.38 6.91
CA MET A 1 3.72 9.03 6.14
C MET A 1 2.43 9.29 6.98
N GLN A 2 2.02 10.55 7.23
CA GLN A 2 0.77 10.83 7.99
C GLN A 2 -0.52 10.63 7.18
N CYS A 3 -0.46 10.77 5.86
CA CYS A 3 -1.58 10.55 4.92
C CYS A 3 -2.06 9.09 4.88
N VAL A 4 -1.15 8.12 4.97
CA VAL A 4 -1.47 6.67 5.00
C VAL A 4 -2.30 6.29 6.23
N ARG A 5 -2.05 6.94 7.37
CA ARG A 5 -2.85 6.75 8.59
C ARG A 5 -4.28 7.24 8.39
N SER A 6 -4.47 8.36 7.72
CA SER A 6 -5.81 8.93 7.46
C SER A 6 -6.66 7.99 6.60
N VAL A 7 -6.07 7.36 5.58
CA VAL A 7 -6.79 6.45 4.67
C VAL A 7 -7.07 5.09 5.31
N SER A 8 -6.14 4.60 6.15
CA SER A 8 -6.36 3.37 6.94
C SER A 8 -7.44 3.53 8.01
N GLY A 9 -7.58 4.72 8.61
CA GLY A 9 -8.56 5.00 9.66
C GLY A 9 -10.03 4.96 9.21
N HIS A 10 -10.29 5.12 7.90
CA HIS A 10 -11.65 5.08 7.35
C HIS A 10 -12.10 3.68 6.88
N GLY A 11 -11.34 2.62 7.20
CA GLY A 11 -11.72 1.24 6.84
C GLY A 11 -11.65 0.92 5.34
N LYS A 12 -11.05 1.81 4.54
CA LYS A 12 -10.95 1.70 3.08
C LYS A 12 -9.90 0.68 2.63
N ILE A 13 -8.83 0.50 3.41
CA ILE A 13 -7.80 -0.52 3.17
C ILE A 13 -8.00 -1.63 4.18
N ARG A 14 -8.19 -2.86 3.69
CA ARG A 14 -8.48 -4.01 4.55
C ARG A 14 -7.25 -4.50 5.31
N GLY A 15 -6.07 -4.29 4.73
CA GLY A 15 -4.79 -4.77 5.28
C GLY A 15 -4.67 -6.30 5.27
N ILE A 16 -3.62 -6.80 5.91
CA ILE A 16 -3.33 -8.23 6.07
C ILE A 16 -3.42 -8.64 7.54
N ARG A 17 -3.56 -9.94 7.81
CA ARG A 17 -3.41 -10.52 9.15
C ARG A 17 -2.28 -11.54 9.11
N ALA A 18 -1.40 -11.49 10.11
CA ALA A 18 -0.34 -12.49 10.27
C ALA A 18 -0.85 -13.79 10.93
N SER A 19 -2.00 -13.76 11.59
CA SER A 19 -2.65 -14.92 12.20
C SER A 19 -4.17 -14.79 12.15
N GLN A 20 -4.90 -15.91 12.27
CA GLN A 20 -6.36 -15.94 12.14
C GLN A 20 -7.07 -14.97 13.10
N ASN A 21 -6.54 -14.84 14.32
CA ASN A 21 -7.08 -13.96 15.36
C ASN A 21 -6.21 -12.70 15.57
N GLY A 22 -5.21 -12.47 14.72
CA GLY A 22 -4.32 -11.33 14.81
C GLY A 22 -4.96 -10.03 14.34
N PRO A 23 -4.42 -8.87 14.76
CA PRO A 23 -4.88 -7.58 14.26
C PRO A 23 -4.67 -7.47 12.75
N ARG A 24 -5.49 -6.65 12.09
CA ARG A 24 -5.23 -6.23 10.71
C ARG A 24 -4.16 -5.17 10.71
N ILE A 25 -3.18 -5.34 9.84
CA ILE A 25 -2.06 -4.44 9.66
C ILE A 25 -2.07 -3.97 8.22
N ASN A 26 -1.99 -2.65 8.05
CA ASN A 26 -2.10 -1.98 6.75
C ASN A 26 -0.79 -1.29 6.39
N HIS A 27 0.04 -1.00 7.39
CA HIS A 27 1.31 -0.33 7.25
C HIS A 27 2.26 -0.68 8.40
N LEU A 28 3.57 -0.70 8.15
CA LEU A 28 4.62 -0.64 9.15
C LEU A 28 5.55 0.52 8.82
N PHE A 29 5.88 1.33 9.81
CA PHE A 29 6.84 2.42 9.66
C PHE A 29 8.11 2.07 10.42
N PHE A 30 9.26 2.06 9.75
CA PHE A 30 10.57 1.95 10.35
C PHE A 30 11.29 3.31 10.31
N VAL A 31 12.55 3.34 10.71
CA VAL A 31 13.34 4.58 10.77
C VAL A 31 13.52 5.19 9.36
N ASP A 32 13.77 4.34 8.36
CA ASP A 32 14.08 4.78 7.00
C ASP A 32 13.09 4.28 5.93
N ASP A 33 12.33 3.21 6.24
CA ASP A 33 11.48 2.52 5.28
C ASP A 33 10.05 2.37 5.79
N ASP A 34 9.09 2.64 4.91
CA ASP A 34 7.66 2.45 5.15
C ASP A 34 7.17 1.25 4.31
N LEU A 35 6.54 0.26 4.96
CA LEU A 35 5.88 -0.88 4.31
C LEU A 35 4.38 -0.65 4.26
N LEU A 36 3.76 -0.92 3.11
CA LEU A 36 2.31 -0.85 2.92
C LEU A 36 1.75 -2.24 2.61
N PHE A 37 0.62 -2.58 3.25
CA PHE A 37 -0.08 -3.84 3.08
C PHE A 37 -1.53 -3.60 2.72
N PHE A 38 -1.96 -4.14 1.58
CA PHE A 38 -3.33 -4.03 1.08
C PHE A 38 -3.66 -5.28 0.27
N CYS A 39 -4.96 -5.54 0.08
CA CYS A 39 -5.39 -6.64 -0.76
C CYS A 39 -5.33 -6.22 -2.24
N ASN A 40 -5.07 -7.19 -3.11
CA ASN A 40 -5.14 -6.98 -4.56
C ASN A 40 -6.59 -6.91 -5.07
N LYS A 41 -7.39 -6.03 -4.49
CA LYS A 41 -8.69 -5.63 -5.01
C LYS A 41 -8.50 -4.28 -5.69
N MET A 42 -9.09 -4.10 -6.87
CA MET A 42 -8.99 -2.85 -7.63
C MET A 42 -9.29 -1.62 -6.79
N GLU A 43 -10.32 -1.67 -5.94
CA GLU A 43 -10.67 -0.59 -5.01
C GLU A 43 -9.52 -0.23 -4.05
N GLU A 44 -8.91 -1.23 -3.39
CA GLU A 44 -7.81 -0.99 -2.44
C GLU A 44 -6.56 -0.47 -3.15
N VAL A 45 -6.32 -0.95 -4.37
CA VAL A 45 -5.22 -0.53 -5.23
C VAL A 45 -5.36 0.94 -5.62
N GLU A 46 -6.55 1.34 -6.09
CA GLU A 46 -6.84 2.72 -6.45
C GLU A 46 -6.67 3.64 -5.26
N ILE A 47 -7.18 3.24 -4.10
CA ILE A 47 -7.02 3.98 -2.84
C ILE A 47 -5.53 4.18 -2.50
N VAL A 48 -4.70 3.13 -2.63
CA VAL A 48 -3.26 3.24 -2.37
C VAL A 48 -2.60 4.17 -3.38
N ARG A 49 -2.89 4.01 -4.67
CA ARG A 49 -2.36 4.86 -5.73
C ARG A 49 -2.72 6.33 -5.52
N ASP A 50 -3.97 6.62 -5.16
CA ASP A 50 -4.43 7.97 -4.85
C ASP A 50 -3.76 8.54 -3.61
N THR A 51 -3.54 7.71 -2.58
CA THR A 51 -2.82 8.11 -1.36
C THR A 51 -1.38 8.50 -1.66
N LEU A 52 -0.71 7.70 -2.49
CA LEU A 52 0.66 7.94 -2.93
C LEU A 52 0.75 9.17 -3.84
N HIS A 53 -0.23 9.37 -4.72
CA HIS A 53 -0.33 10.56 -5.55
C HIS A 53 -0.57 11.83 -4.69
N TYR A 54 -1.45 11.75 -3.70
CA TYR A 54 -1.69 12.84 -2.76
C TYR A 54 -0.44 13.17 -1.95
N PHE A 55 0.29 12.15 -1.47
CA PHE A 55 1.58 12.33 -0.81
C PHE A 55 2.56 13.09 -1.71
N LYS A 56 2.66 12.69 -2.98
CA LYS A 56 3.50 13.38 -3.96
C LYS A 56 3.12 14.84 -4.16
N THR A 57 1.84 15.13 -4.29
CA THR A 57 1.35 16.49 -4.56
C THR A 57 1.53 17.42 -3.37
N ILE A 58 1.29 16.93 -2.14
CA ILE A 58 1.37 17.77 -0.93
C ILE A 58 2.80 17.94 -0.44
N PHE A 59 3.60 16.87 -0.44
CA PHE A 59 4.96 16.91 0.08
C PHE A 59 6.00 17.24 -1.00
N GLY A 60 5.60 17.27 -2.28
CA GLY A 60 6.50 17.47 -3.42
C GLY A 60 7.47 16.31 -3.64
N GLN A 61 7.25 15.17 -2.97
CA GLN A 61 8.16 14.03 -2.95
C GLN A 61 7.66 12.90 -3.85
N ASN A 62 8.51 12.39 -4.72
CA ASN A 62 8.21 11.18 -5.47
C ASN A 62 8.66 9.95 -4.70
N ILE A 63 7.89 8.86 -4.84
CA ILE A 63 8.37 7.53 -4.51
C ILE A 63 9.55 7.24 -5.42
N ASN A 64 10.66 6.80 -4.84
CA ASN A 64 11.82 6.41 -5.60
C ASN A 64 11.67 4.93 -6.02
N PRO A 65 11.42 4.62 -7.30
CA PRO A 65 11.23 3.24 -7.74
C PRO A 65 12.48 2.37 -7.54
N SER A 66 13.68 2.97 -7.47
CA SER A 66 14.92 2.26 -7.16
C SER A 66 15.04 1.88 -5.68
N LYS A 67 14.24 2.49 -4.79
CA LYS A 67 14.18 2.20 -3.35
C LYS A 67 12.86 1.55 -2.92
N SER A 68 11.95 1.30 -3.86
CA SER A 68 10.61 0.81 -3.57
C SER A 68 10.41 -0.53 -4.25
N ILE A 69 9.82 -1.49 -3.54
CA ILE A 69 9.59 -2.83 -4.04
C ILE A 69 8.14 -3.21 -3.76
N VAL A 70 7.47 -3.73 -4.79
CA VAL A 70 6.12 -4.28 -4.66
C VAL A 70 6.21 -5.80 -4.54
N TYR A 71 5.65 -6.35 -3.46
CA TYR A 71 5.55 -7.78 -3.24
C TYR A 71 4.12 -8.26 -3.48
N PHE A 72 4.00 -9.35 -4.24
CA PHE A 72 2.71 -9.98 -4.52
C PHE A 72 2.57 -11.29 -3.75
N GLY A 73 1.39 -11.52 -3.20
CA GLY A 73 1.07 -12.80 -2.61
C GLY A 73 1.06 -13.92 -3.66
N PRO A 74 1.19 -15.20 -3.24
CA PRO A 74 1.24 -16.34 -4.15
C PRO A 74 0.01 -16.46 -5.05
N ASN A 75 -1.15 -15.99 -4.58
CA ASN A 75 -2.43 -16.08 -5.29
C ASN A 75 -2.75 -14.87 -6.17
N THR A 76 -1.80 -13.96 -6.39
CA THR A 76 -2.00 -12.81 -7.29
C THR A 76 -1.72 -13.22 -8.74
N LEU A 77 -2.74 -13.11 -9.60
CA LEU A 77 -2.66 -13.43 -11.04
C LEU A 77 -1.67 -12.51 -11.76
N ARG A 78 -1.02 -13.01 -12.82
CA ARG A 78 0.00 -12.28 -13.58
C ARG A 78 -0.50 -10.95 -14.12
N ASP A 79 -1.67 -10.94 -14.75
CA ASP A 79 -2.25 -9.72 -15.33
C ASP A 79 -2.48 -8.64 -14.28
N GLN A 80 -2.85 -9.05 -13.06
CA GLN A 80 -3.00 -8.13 -11.93
C GLN A 80 -1.64 -7.60 -11.44
N ARG A 81 -0.56 -8.40 -11.49
CA ARG A 81 0.79 -7.92 -11.14
C ARG A 81 1.27 -6.86 -12.11
N GLU A 82 1.02 -7.05 -13.40
CA GLU A 82 1.42 -6.10 -14.44
C GLU A 82 0.73 -4.74 -14.23
N GLN A 83 -0.58 -4.74 -13.92
CA GLN A 83 -1.32 -3.51 -13.58
C GLN A 83 -0.79 -2.78 -12.34
N LEU A 84 -0.25 -3.52 -11.37
CA LEU A 84 0.23 -2.99 -10.08
C LEU A 84 1.71 -2.65 -10.06
N SER A 85 2.47 -3.14 -11.03
CA SER A 85 3.91 -2.86 -11.14
C SER A 85 4.21 -1.41 -11.54
N GLY A 86 3.20 -0.66 -12.01
CA GLY A 86 3.31 0.74 -12.43
C GLY A 86 2.78 1.76 -11.42
N ILE A 87 2.63 1.38 -10.15
CA ILE A 87 2.31 2.32 -9.05
C ILE A 87 3.54 3.16 -8.70
#